data_AF-A0A101XJ14-F1
#
_entry.id   AF-A0A101XJ14-F1
#
_cell.length_a   1.000
_cell.length_b   1.000
_cell.length_c   1.000
_cell.angle_alpha   90.00
_cell.angle_beta   90.00
_cell.angle_gamma   90.00
#
_symmetry.space_group_name_H-M   'P 1'
#
loop_
_entity.id
_entity.type
_entity.pdbx_description
1 polymer ?
#
loop_
_entity_poly.entity_id
_entity_poly.type
_entity_poly.pdbx_seq_one_letter_code
_entity_poly.pdbx_strand_id
1 'polypeptide(L)'
;MAEDIEDIGLEELLNRLSNINNIEILGYTQGGLAKVTKVKGIIKGELNEKELGELKKRRPRGKPTPKQVNTVKSVAKLLFDNRVKFKVVFGSKEATIRFEQGYVRLTESDVRIAGFNNENDPPLPLILSELSRYGKVLFLKPLK
;
A
#
# COMPACT_ATOMS: atom_id res chain seq x y z
N MET A 1 19.38 11.37 -9.46
CA MET A 1 18.74 10.30 -10.25
C MET A 1 17.27 10.68 -10.38
N ALA A 2 16.78 10.89 -11.61
CA ALA A 2 15.36 11.21 -11.80
C ALA A 2 14.52 10.00 -11.37
N GLU A 3 13.51 10.21 -10.54
CA GLU A 3 12.48 9.19 -10.34
C GLU A 3 11.66 9.12 -11.63
N ASP A 4 11.51 7.93 -12.19
CA ASP A 4 10.66 7.71 -13.36
C ASP A 4 9.20 7.91 -12.95
N ILE A 5 8.71 9.14 -13.11
CA ILE A 5 7.30 9.51 -12.88
C ILE A 5 6.55 9.29 -14.19
N GLU A 6 5.44 8.56 -14.10
CA GLU A 6 4.56 8.26 -15.23
C GLU A 6 3.10 8.57 -14.89
N ASP A 7 2.30 8.87 -15.92
CA ASP A 7 0.87 9.11 -15.79
C ASP A 7 0.11 7.83 -16.18
N ILE A 8 -0.71 7.29 -15.28
CA ILE A 8 -1.50 6.07 -15.54
C ILE A 8 -2.97 6.24 -15.21
N GLY A 9 -3.82 5.50 -15.92
CA GLY A 9 -5.25 5.38 -15.62
C GLY A 9 -5.54 4.33 -14.54
N LEU A 10 -6.81 4.25 -14.14
CA LEU A 10 -7.29 3.30 -13.14
C LEU A 10 -7.01 1.83 -13.54
N GLU A 11 -7.26 1.46 -14.79
CA GLU A 11 -7.08 0.08 -15.25
C GLU A 11 -5.62 -0.38 -15.08
N GLU A 12 -4.67 0.45 -15.50
CA GLU A 12 -3.25 0.16 -15.38
C GLU A 12 -2.78 0.15 -13.91
N LEU A 13 -3.32 1.04 -13.08
CA LEU A 13 -3.11 0.98 -11.63
C LEU A 13 -3.54 -0.38 -11.06
N LEU A 14 -4.76 -0.83 -11.38
CA LEU A 14 -5.28 -2.10 -10.89
C LEU A 14 -4.52 -3.31 -11.44
N ASN A 15 -4.05 -3.25 -12.69
CA ASN A 15 -3.19 -4.25 -13.29
C ASN A 15 -1.86 -4.39 -12.53
N ARG A 16 -1.18 -3.26 -12.26
CA ARG A 16 0.07 -3.24 -11.47
C ARG A 16 -0.10 -3.82 -10.08
N LEU A 17 -1.19 -3.46 -9.40
CA LEU A 17 -1.51 -4.02 -8.08
C LEU A 17 -1.81 -5.51 -8.14
N SER A 18 -2.43 -5.99 -9.22
CA SER A 18 -2.66 -7.43 -9.44
C SER A 18 -1.34 -8.20 -9.60
N ASN A 19 -0.33 -7.55 -10.18
CA ASN A 19 1.03 -8.07 -10.32
C ASN A 19 1.91 -7.86 -9.07
N ILE A 20 1.33 -7.36 -7.96
CA ILE A 20 2.01 -7.16 -6.68
C ILE A 20 3.13 -6.11 -6.81
N ASN A 21 2.96 -5.12 -7.69
CA ASN A 21 3.91 -4.03 -7.83
C ASN A 21 3.70 -3.01 -6.71
N ASN A 22 4.79 -2.59 -6.07
CA ASN A 22 4.76 -1.47 -5.14
C ASN A 22 4.70 -0.16 -5.93
N ILE A 23 3.82 0.73 -5.50
CA ILE A 23 3.52 1.96 -6.23
C ILE A 23 3.26 3.11 -5.25
N GLU A 24 3.47 4.31 -5.73
CA GLU A 24 3.14 5.53 -4.99
C GLU A 24 2.46 6.52 -5.91
N ILE A 25 1.26 6.93 -5.52
CA ILE A 25 0.45 7.93 -6.19
C ILE A 25 0.81 9.30 -5.60
N LEU A 26 1.54 10.09 -6.39
CA LEU A 26 2.03 11.41 -5.99
C LEU A 26 0.97 12.51 -6.16
N GLY A 27 -0.02 12.28 -7.01
CA GLY A 27 -1.09 13.22 -7.32
C GLY A 27 -1.82 12.82 -8.59
N TYR A 28 -2.63 13.74 -9.11
CA TYR A 28 -3.46 13.53 -10.29
C TYR A 28 -3.30 14.69 -11.28
N THR A 29 -3.32 14.38 -12.56
CA THR A 29 -3.32 15.38 -13.64
C THR A 29 -4.72 16.00 -13.78
N GLN A 30 -4.82 17.12 -14.51
CA GLN A 30 -6.12 17.74 -14.82
C GLN A 30 -7.04 16.80 -15.61
N GLY A 31 -6.47 15.90 -16.41
CA GLY A 31 -7.20 14.87 -17.16
C GLY A 31 -7.62 13.64 -16.33
N GLY A 32 -7.34 13.62 -15.03
CA GLY A 32 -7.73 12.53 -14.13
C GLY A 32 -6.80 11.31 -14.12
N LEU A 33 -5.62 11.40 -14.74
CA LEU A 33 -4.58 10.36 -14.64
C LEU A 33 -3.82 10.51 -13.32
N ALA A 34 -3.40 9.39 -12.73
CA ALA A 34 -2.55 9.40 -11.55
C ALA A 34 -1.07 9.55 -11.94
N LYS A 35 -0.37 10.46 -11.26
CA LYS A 35 1.10 10.56 -11.30
C LYS A 35 1.67 9.50 -10.38
N VAL A 36 2.39 8.53 -10.95
CA VAL A 36 2.88 7.36 -10.24
C VAL A 36 4.39 7.26 -10.32
N THR A 37 5.01 6.89 -9.20
CA THR A 37 6.42 6.49 -9.16
C THR A 37 6.53 5.03 -8.71
N LYS A 38 7.54 4.33 -9.23
CA LYS A 38 7.86 2.97 -8.79
C LYS A 38 8.51 3.02 -7.42
N VAL A 39 7.92 2.31 -6.47
CA VAL A 39 8.49 2.18 -5.14
C VAL A 39 9.47 1.01 -5.14
N LYS A 40 10.77 1.28 -5.04
CA LYS A 40 11.71 0.24 -4.60
C LYS A 40 11.22 -0.23 -3.22
N GLY A 41 11.01 -1.54 -3.04
CA GLY A 41 10.58 -2.10 -1.76
C GLY A 41 11.50 -1.62 -0.62
N ILE A 42 11.08 -1.78 0.64
CA ILE A 42 11.88 -1.33 1.79
C ILE A 42 13.28 -1.98 1.73
N ILE A 43 14.27 -1.24 1.24
CA ILE A 43 15.69 -1.54 1.40
C ILE A 43 16.13 -0.70 2.58
N LYS A 44 16.25 -1.32 3.76
CA LYS A 44 16.92 -0.70 4.89
C LYS A 44 18.43 -0.78 4.62
N GLY A 45 19.04 0.31 4.19
CA GLY A 45 20.49 0.50 4.11
C GLY A 45 21.15 0.14 2.77
N GLU A 46 22.31 0.74 2.50
CA GLU A 46 23.25 0.23 1.50
C GLU A 46 23.79 -1.11 1.99
N LEU A 47 23.32 -2.20 1.40
CA LEU A 47 23.73 -3.54 1.77
C LEU A 47 24.84 -3.99 0.83
N ASN A 48 25.97 -4.42 1.39
CA ASN A 48 27.04 -5.04 0.63
C ASN A 48 26.59 -6.43 0.11
N GLU A 49 27.19 -6.91 -0.99
CA GLU A 49 26.81 -8.18 -1.67
C GLU A 49 26.78 -9.40 -0.73
N LYS A 50 27.58 -9.40 0.34
CA LYS A 50 27.57 -10.43 1.39
C LYS A 50 26.28 -10.42 2.23
N GLU A 51 25.75 -9.25 2.60
CA GLU A 51 24.52 -9.12 3.37
C GLU A 51 23.28 -9.46 2.52
N LEU A 52 23.35 -9.17 1.22
CA LEU A 52 22.40 -9.66 0.21
C LEU A 52 22.35 -11.19 0.17
N GLY A 53 23.50 -11.87 0.33
CA GLY A 53 23.58 -13.33 0.39
C GLY A 53 22.87 -13.93 1.60
N GLU A 54 22.91 -13.27 2.77
CA GLU A 54 22.21 -13.72 3.98
C GLU A 54 20.72 -13.40 3.96
N LEU A 55 20.31 -12.28 3.37
CA LEU A 55 18.91 -11.96 3.10
C LEU A 55 18.28 -12.92 2.07
N LYS A 56 19.04 -13.37 1.06
CA LYS A 56 18.62 -14.43 0.11
C LYS A 56 18.41 -15.79 0.77
N LYS A 57 19.12 -16.09 1.87
CA LYS A 57 18.90 -17.32 2.67
C LYS A 57 17.61 -17.29 3.48
N ARG A 58 17.06 -16.09 3.76
CA ARG A 58 15.71 -15.97 4.33
C ARG A 58 14.71 -16.27 3.22
N ARG A 59 14.14 -17.48 3.24
CA ARG A 59 12.98 -17.82 2.41
C ARG A 59 11.98 -16.66 2.46
N PRO A 60 11.53 -16.09 1.33
CA PRO A 60 10.45 -15.12 1.36
C PRO A 60 9.28 -15.80 2.08
N ARG A 61 8.81 -15.20 3.19
CA ARG A 61 7.82 -15.79 4.11
C ARG A 61 6.40 -15.92 3.48
N GLY A 62 6.28 -15.94 2.15
CA GLY A 62 5.05 -15.99 1.37
C GLY A 62 4.74 -14.65 0.67
N LYS A 63 4.07 -14.71 -0.48
CA LYS A 63 3.49 -13.53 -1.16
C LYS A 63 2.24 -13.05 -0.40
N PRO A 64 1.78 -11.80 -0.60
CA PRO A 64 0.45 -11.39 -0.17
C PRO A 64 -0.61 -12.38 -0.68
N THR A 65 -1.65 -12.61 0.12
CA THR A 65 -2.73 -13.52 -0.26
C THR A 65 -3.60 -12.89 -1.35
N PRO A 66 -4.29 -13.70 -2.19
CA PRO A 66 -5.23 -13.16 -3.16
C PRO A 66 -6.30 -12.24 -2.54
N LYS A 67 -6.75 -12.56 -1.32
CA LYS A 67 -7.69 -11.73 -0.56
C LYS A 67 -7.10 -10.35 -0.22
N GLN A 68 -5.83 -10.29 0.17
CA GLN A 68 -5.12 -9.03 0.42
C GLN A 68 -4.99 -8.20 -0.86
N VAL A 69 -4.56 -8.82 -1.96
CA VAL A 69 -4.42 -8.15 -3.26
C VAL A 69 -5.75 -7.58 -3.74
N ASN A 70 -6.83 -8.37 -3.67
CA ASN A 70 -8.17 -7.92 -4.07
C ASN A 70 -8.67 -6.77 -3.20
N THR A 71 -8.46 -6.83 -1.88
CA THR A 71 -8.85 -5.74 -0.97
C THR A 71 -8.08 -4.46 -1.26
N VAL A 72 -6.76 -4.57 -1.49
CA VAL A 72 -5.93 -3.42 -1.88
C VAL A 72 -6.40 -2.81 -3.19
N LYS A 73 -6.82 -3.63 -4.18
CA LYS A 73 -7.38 -3.13 -5.44
C LYS A 73 -8.69 -2.38 -5.23
N SER A 74 -9.63 -2.93 -4.45
CA SER A 74 -10.89 -2.25 -4.12
C SER A 74 -10.64 -0.91 -3.43
N VAL A 75 -9.75 -0.90 -2.44
CA VAL A 75 -9.35 0.31 -1.72
C VAL A 75 -8.67 1.31 -2.66
N ALA A 76 -7.72 0.86 -3.48
CA ALA A 76 -7.01 1.72 -4.43
C ALA A 76 -7.95 2.34 -5.46
N LYS A 77 -8.99 1.61 -5.92
CA LYS A 77 -10.03 2.16 -6.78
C LYS A 77 -10.77 3.32 -6.09
N LEU A 78 -11.23 3.11 -4.86
CA LEU A 78 -11.95 4.14 -4.10
C LEU A 78 -11.08 5.38 -3.86
N LEU A 79 -9.81 5.18 -3.52
CA LEU A 79 -8.84 6.26 -3.36
C LEU A 79 -8.57 6.99 -4.69
N PHE A 80 -8.46 6.26 -5.80
CA PHE A 80 -8.28 6.83 -7.14
C PHE A 80 -9.46 7.69 -7.57
N ASP A 81 -10.67 7.17 -7.44
CA ASP A 81 -11.90 7.88 -7.82
C ASP A 81 -12.06 9.18 -7.02
N ASN A 82 -11.53 9.23 -5.79
CA ASN A 82 -11.55 10.40 -4.91
C ASN A 82 -10.24 11.22 -4.93
N ARG A 83 -9.32 10.94 -5.86
CA ARG A 83 -8.04 11.65 -6.05
C ARG A 83 -7.17 11.73 -4.80
N VAL A 84 -7.20 10.69 -3.96
CA VAL A 84 -6.40 10.62 -2.74
C VAL A 84 -4.99 10.16 -3.08
N LYS A 85 -3.97 10.80 -2.50
CA LYS A 85 -2.58 10.34 -2.58
C LYS A 85 -2.35 9.18 -1.62
N PHE A 86 -1.67 8.15 -2.08
CA PHE A 86 -1.35 6.98 -1.26
C PHE A 86 -0.20 6.17 -1.85
N LYS A 87 0.37 5.30 -1.03
CA LYS A 87 1.43 4.38 -1.40
C LYS A 87 1.03 2.96 -1.03
N VAL A 88 1.24 2.02 -1.95
CA VAL A 88 1.03 0.59 -1.69
C VAL A 88 2.38 -0.11 -1.63
N VAL A 89 2.59 -0.85 -0.54
CA VAL A 89 3.74 -1.73 -0.36
C VAL A 89 3.24 -3.12 -0.01
N PHE A 90 3.58 -4.08 -0.85
CA PHE A 90 3.36 -5.49 -0.59
C PHE A 90 4.55 -6.08 0.16
N GLY A 91 4.23 -6.70 1.30
CA GLY A 91 5.18 -7.40 2.15
C GLY A 91 4.93 -8.90 2.11
N SER A 92 5.59 -9.62 3.01
CA SER A 92 5.39 -11.06 3.09
C SER A 92 4.11 -11.40 3.83
N LYS A 93 3.14 -11.99 3.12
CA LYS A 93 1.78 -12.26 3.62
C LYS A 93 1.05 -11.03 4.17
N GLU A 94 1.38 -9.86 3.64
CA GLU A 94 0.77 -8.61 4.06
C GLU A 94 0.79 -7.55 2.98
N ALA A 95 -0.09 -6.57 3.11
CA ALA A 95 -0.08 -5.37 2.28
C ALA A 95 -0.25 -4.13 3.16
N THR A 96 0.45 -3.06 2.83
CA THR A 96 0.36 -1.78 3.53
C THR A 96 -0.05 -0.70 2.54
N ILE A 97 -1.09 0.05 2.89
CA ILE A 97 -1.51 1.28 2.21
C ILE A 97 -1.11 2.43 3.14
N ARG A 98 -0.16 3.25 2.69
CA ARG A 98 0.38 4.38 3.45
C ARG A 98 -0.18 5.69 2.91
N PHE A 99 -0.49 6.58 3.83
CA PHE A 99 -0.91 7.95 3.64
C PHE A 99 0.13 8.88 4.29
N GLU A 100 -0.02 10.19 4.14
CA GLU A 100 0.89 11.16 4.77
C GLU A 100 0.84 11.06 6.30
N GLN A 101 -0.35 10.96 6.89
CA GLN A 101 -0.53 10.93 8.34
C GLN A 101 -0.38 9.54 8.97
N GLY A 102 -0.47 8.46 8.19
CA GLY A 102 -0.64 7.14 8.76
C GLY A 102 -0.63 5.99 7.75
N TYR A 103 -0.99 4.80 8.20
CA TYR A 103 -1.07 3.63 7.32
C TYR A 103 -2.16 2.66 7.76
N VAL A 104 -2.60 1.88 6.79
CA VAL A 104 -3.48 0.72 6.93
C VAL A 104 -2.68 -0.50 6.50
N ARG A 105 -2.54 -1.48 7.41
CA ARG A 105 -1.82 -2.73 7.16
C ARG A 105 -2.79 -3.90 7.22
N LEU A 106 -2.87 -4.65 6.13
CA LEU A 106 -3.62 -5.89 6.03
C LEU A 106 -2.67 -7.04 6.38
N THR A 107 -2.91 -7.70 7.49
CA THR A 107 -2.24 -8.96 7.87
C THR A 107 -3.09 -10.15 7.40
N GLU A 108 -2.68 -11.39 7.63
CA GLU A 108 -3.51 -12.55 7.28
C GLU A 108 -4.86 -12.58 8.04
N SER A 109 -4.93 -11.98 9.23
CA SER A 109 -6.08 -12.08 10.13
C SER A 109 -6.83 -10.78 10.39
N ASP A 110 -6.17 -9.63 10.25
CA ASP A 110 -6.69 -8.34 10.69
C ASP A 110 -6.28 -7.17 9.78
N VAL A 111 -6.94 -6.03 9.99
CA VAL A 111 -6.55 -4.73 9.45
C VAL A 111 -6.08 -3.87 10.60
N ARG A 112 -4.88 -3.31 10.50
CA ARG A 112 -4.30 -2.41 11.50
C ARG A 112 -4.19 -1.01 10.94
N ILE A 113 -4.75 -0.05 11.65
CA ILE A 113 -4.76 1.36 11.29
C ILE A 113 -3.90 2.10 12.31
N ALA A 114 -2.92 2.87 11.84
CA ALA A 114 -2.04 3.66 12.70
C ALA A 114 -1.86 5.08 12.14
N GLY A 115 -1.69 6.07 13.02
CA GLY A 115 -1.54 7.48 12.63
C GLY A 115 -2.86 8.22 12.41
N PHE A 116 -3.99 7.62 12.81
CA PHE A 116 -5.31 8.23 12.78
C PHE A 116 -5.89 8.23 14.20
N ASN A 117 -6.63 9.27 14.55
CA ASN A 117 -7.27 9.43 15.86
C ASN A 117 -8.54 8.56 15.94
N ASN A 118 -9.31 8.49 14.85
CA ASN A 118 -10.56 7.74 14.79
C ASN A 118 -10.95 7.40 13.34
N GLU A 119 -12.02 6.63 13.17
CA GLU A 119 -12.56 6.16 11.88
C GLU A 119 -13.11 7.24 10.96
N ASN A 120 -13.43 8.43 11.49
CA ASN A 120 -13.91 9.55 10.69
C ASN A 120 -12.77 10.39 10.07
N ASP A 121 -11.52 10.12 10.46
CA ASP A 121 -10.38 10.85 9.94
C ASP A 121 -10.15 10.51 8.44
N PRO A 122 -10.09 11.50 7.53
CA PRO A 122 -9.81 11.23 6.14
C PRO A 122 -8.46 10.51 5.95
N PRO A 123 -8.32 9.58 4.98
CA PRO A 123 -9.33 9.11 4.04
C PRO A 123 -10.11 7.87 4.51
N LEU A 124 -10.07 7.54 5.82
CA LEU A 124 -10.62 6.28 6.34
C LEU A 124 -12.11 6.06 6.01
N PRO A 125 -13.01 7.06 6.10
CA PRO A 125 -14.42 6.87 5.76
C PRO A 125 -14.66 6.31 4.36
N LEU A 126 -13.79 6.64 3.41
CA LEU A 126 -13.90 6.16 2.02
C LEU A 126 -13.64 4.66 1.90
N ILE A 127 -12.80 4.10 2.78
CA ILE A 127 -12.22 2.76 2.59
C ILE A 127 -12.63 1.79 3.70
N LEU A 128 -13.19 2.27 4.81
CA LEU A 128 -13.47 1.46 6.00
C LEU A 128 -14.44 0.31 5.75
N SER A 129 -15.42 0.49 4.85
CA SER A 129 -16.35 -0.57 4.45
C SER A 129 -15.62 -1.76 3.81
N GLU A 130 -14.70 -1.50 2.88
CA GLU A 130 -13.88 -2.53 2.24
C GLU A 130 -12.92 -3.19 3.23
N LEU A 131 -12.31 -2.41 4.13
CA LEU A 131 -11.43 -2.92 5.18
C LEU A 131 -12.18 -3.84 6.17
N SER A 132 -13.40 -3.47 6.54
CA SER A 132 -14.23 -4.25 7.47
C SER A 132 -14.73 -5.56 6.86
N ARG A 133 -14.98 -5.59 5.54
CA ARG A 133 -15.28 -6.82 4.78
C ARG A 133 -14.08 -7.77 4.72
N TYR A 134 -12.86 -7.23 4.74
CA TYR A 134 -11.65 -8.04 4.74
C TYR A 134 -11.45 -8.76 6.08
N GLY A 135 -11.53 -8.05 7.20
CA GLY A 135 -11.28 -8.60 8.52
C GLY A 135 -11.46 -7.59 9.63
N LYS A 136 -11.15 -8.01 10.88
CA LYS A 136 -11.27 -7.15 12.05
C LYS A 136 -10.38 -5.91 11.92
N VAL A 137 -10.96 -4.72 12.04
CA VAL A 137 -10.24 -3.45 12.02
C VAL A 137 -9.78 -3.09 13.44
N LEU A 138 -8.50 -2.77 13.59
CA LEU A 138 -7.84 -2.42 14.84
C LEU A 138 -7.12 -1.08 14.70
N PHE A 139 -7.53 -0.08 15.49
CA PHE A 139 -6.80 1.17 15.62
C PHE A 139 -5.65 0.99 16.62
N LEU A 140 -4.41 1.15 16.13
CA LEU A 140 -3.20 1.06 16.94
C LEU A 140 -3.00 2.37 17.70
N LYS A 141 -2.81 2.27 19.01
CA LYS A 141 -2.47 3.41 19.86
C LYS A 141 -0.98 3.74 19.73
N PRO A 142 -0.59 5.03 19.82
CA PRO A 142 0.81 5.41 19.94
C PRO A 142 1.47 4.67 21.11
N LEU A 143 2.71 4.23 20.91
CA LEU A 143 3.53 3.72 22.01
C LEU A 143 3.87 4.92 22.91
N LYS A 144 3.53 4.81 24.20
CA LYS A 144 3.85 5.82 25.21
C LYS A 144 5.35 5.97 25.40
#